data_AF-A0A956PQV3-F1
#
_entry.id   AF-A0A956PQV3-F1
#
_cell.length_a   1.000
_cell.length_b   1.000
_cell.length_c   1.000
_cell.angle_alpha   90.00
_cell.angle_beta   90.00
_cell.angle_gamma   90.00
#
_symmetry.space_group_name_H-M   'P 1'
#
loop_
_entity.id
_entity.type
_entity.pdbx_description
1 polymer ?
#
loop_
_entity_poly.entity_id
_entity_poly.type
_entity_poly.pdbx_seq_one_letter_code
_entity_poly.pdbx_strand_id
1 'polypeptide(L)'
;MKKAPEHPYTVDADELIKLLETDPSNGLTGQEVEKRREQFGPNQFQESKPISPWAILVNQFKDLMVLILLIATGIAFGSWWLEGAEGIPSDGIVILAIVVANAILGFSQEYQAERTIEELQKST
;
A
#
# COMPACT_ATOMS: atom_id res chain seq x y z
N MET A 1 -4.75 -17.14 28.84
CA MET A 1 -5.83 -16.13 28.81
C MET A 1 -6.75 -16.40 27.65
N LYS A 2 -8.05 -16.20 27.84
CA LYS A 2 -9.06 -16.32 26.77
C LYS A 2 -8.87 -15.16 25.80
N LYS A 3 -8.93 -15.45 24.49
CA LYS A 3 -8.88 -14.41 23.44
C LYS A 3 -10.10 -13.51 23.60
N ALA A 4 -9.94 -12.21 23.38
CA ALA A 4 -11.07 -11.29 23.35
C ALA A 4 -12.13 -11.79 22.34
N PRO A 5 -13.43 -11.60 22.64
CA PRO A 5 -14.49 -11.98 21.72
C PRO A 5 -14.36 -11.17 20.42
N GLU A 6 -14.75 -11.73 19.28
CA GLU A 6 -14.63 -11.04 17.97
C GLU A 6 -15.44 -9.73 17.92
N HIS A 7 -16.51 -9.64 18.71
CA HIS A 7 -17.36 -8.46 18.82
C HIS A 7 -17.45 -8.01 20.28
N PRO A 8 -16.40 -7.39 20.83
CA PRO A 8 -16.39 -6.99 22.24
C PRO A 8 -17.41 -5.88 22.55
N TYR A 9 -17.85 -5.13 21.53
CA TYR A 9 -18.87 -4.08 21.65
C TYR A 9 -20.30 -4.62 21.85
N THR A 10 -20.54 -5.92 21.69
CA THR A 10 -21.84 -6.55 21.93
C THR A 10 -21.93 -7.24 23.30
N VAL A 11 -20.82 -7.25 24.05
CA VAL A 11 -20.72 -7.94 25.34
C VAL A 11 -20.85 -6.91 26.45
N ASP A 12 -21.53 -7.28 27.54
CA ASP A 12 -21.66 -6.42 28.70
C ASP A 12 -20.29 -6.11 29.33
N ALA A 13 -20.13 -4.89 29.87
CA ALA A 13 -18.86 -4.43 30.41
C ALA A 13 -18.35 -5.32 31.56
N ASP A 14 -19.23 -5.78 32.46
CA ASP A 14 -18.84 -6.61 33.61
C ASP A 14 -18.41 -8.01 33.16
N GLU A 15 -19.05 -8.54 32.11
CA GLU A 15 -18.66 -9.80 31.49
C GLU A 15 -17.32 -9.68 30.77
N LEU A 16 -17.10 -8.57 30.05
CA LEU A 16 -15.84 -8.30 29.36
C LEU A 16 -14.68 -8.13 30.34
N ILE A 17 -14.88 -7.44 31.46
CA ILE A 17 -13.88 -7.25 32.52
C ILE A 17 -13.45 -8.60 33.11
N LYS A 18 -14.42 -9.49 33.38
CA LYS A 18 -14.14 -10.86 33.85
C LYS A 18 -13.42 -11.69 32.81
N LEU A 19 -13.83 -11.58 31.55
CA LEU A 19 -13.23 -12.34 30.44
C LEU A 19 -11.79 -11.92 30.14
N LEU A 20 -11.52 -10.61 30.22
CA LEU A 20 -10.20 -10.01 30.04
C LEU A 20 -9.36 -10.01 31.31
N GLU A 21 -9.87 -10.54 32.44
CA GLU A 21 -9.18 -10.64 33.73
C GLU A 21 -8.48 -9.31 34.10
N THR A 22 -9.20 -8.20 34.01
CA THR A 22 -8.66 -6.85 34.27
C THR A 22 -9.35 -6.21 35.47
N ASP A 23 -8.64 -5.36 36.21
CA ASP A 23 -9.23 -4.55 37.28
C ASP A 23 -9.64 -3.18 36.68
N PRO A 24 -10.91 -2.76 36.80
CA PRO A 24 -11.36 -1.47 36.26
C PRO A 24 -10.84 -0.25 37.04
N SER A 25 -10.44 -0.41 38.30
CA SER A 25 -9.89 0.66 39.15
C SER A 25 -8.37 0.74 39.08
N ASN A 26 -7.70 -0.42 39.03
CA ASN A 26 -6.23 -0.51 39.13
C ASN A 26 -5.53 -0.92 37.83
N GLY A 27 -6.28 -1.38 36.82
CA GLY A 27 -5.73 -1.88 35.57
C GLY A 27 -5.02 -3.24 35.71
N LEU A 28 -4.07 -3.51 34.80
CA LEU A 28 -3.27 -4.73 34.80
C LEU A 28 -2.00 -4.55 35.64
N THR A 29 -1.55 -5.63 36.27
CA THR A 29 -0.25 -5.65 36.95
C THR A 29 0.89 -5.67 35.93
N GLY A 30 2.07 -5.15 36.31
CA GLY A 30 3.23 -5.15 35.41
C GLY A 30 3.65 -6.55 34.94
N GLN A 31 3.51 -7.57 35.78
CA GLN A 31 3.74 -8.97 35.38
C GLN A 31 2.75 -9.44 34.31
N GLU A 32 1.48 -9.07 34.44
CA GLU A 32 0.46 -9.46 33.46
C GLU A 32 0.63 -8.69 32.15
N VAL A 33 1.05 -7.43 32.20
CA VAL A 33 1.42 -6.66 31.00
C VAL A 33 2.56 -7.34 30.26
N GLU A 34 3.64 -7.74 30.94
CA GLU A 34 4.79 -8.38 30.30
C GLU A 34 4.40 -9.73 29.66
N LYS A 35 3.67 -10.55 30.41
CA LYS A 35 3.15 -11.84 29.93
C LYS A 35 2.25 -11.67 28.71
N ARG A 36 1.36 -10.67 28.70
CA ARG A 36 0.52 -10.37 27.53
C ARG A 36 1.35 -9.85 26.36
N ARG A 37 2.37 -9.03 26.60
CA ARG A 37 3.27 -8.53 25.56
C ARG A 37 4.05 -9.66 24.89
N GLU A 38 4.49 -10.66 25.63
CA GLU A 38 5.12 -11.86 25.06
C GLU A 38 4.13 -12.70 24.22
N GLN A 39 2.88 -12.80 24.67
CA GLN A 39 1.86 -13.60 23.99
C GLN A 39 1.28 -12.93 22.73
N PHE A 40 0.96 -11.64 22.80
CA PHE A 40 0.28 -10.91 21.75
C PHE A 40 1.22 -10.06 20.89
N GLY A 41 2.44 -9.83 21.36
CA GLY A 41 3.38 -8.90 20.75
C GLY A 41 3.10 -7.45 21.16
N PRO A 42 3.96 -6.51 20.72
CA PRO A 42 3.70 -5.09 20.88
C PRO A 42 2.47 -4.67 20.06
N ASN A 43 1.66 -3.77 20.62
CA ASN A 43 0.57 -3.12 19.89
C ASN A 43 1.14 -2.04 18.96
N GLN A 44 1.87 -2.47 17.93
CA GLN A 44 2.46 -1.61 16.91
C GLN A 44 2.11 -2.19 15.53
N PHE A 45 1.83 -1.31 14.58
CA PHE A 45 1.68 -1.72 13.19
C PHE A 45 3.02 -2.27 12.69
N GLN A 46 2.99 -3.36 11.92
CA GLN A 46 4.21 -3.85 11.28
C GLN A 46 4.76 -2.73 10.38
N GLU A 47 5.99 -2.31 10.65
CA GLU A 47 6.72 -1.38 9.78
C GLU A 47 6.96 -2.06 8.43
N SER A 48 6.05 -1.84 7.49
CA SER A 48 6.33 -2.05 6.08
C SER A 48 7.40 -1.04 5.67
N LYS A 49 8.54 -1.53 5.17
CA LYS A 49 9.63 -0.67 4.70
C LYS A 49 9.08 0.36 3.71
N PRO A 50 9.48 1.65 3.83
CA PRO A 50 9.11 2.65 2.85
C PRO A 50 9.61 2.20 1.47
N ILE A 51 8.68 2.11 0.54
CA ILE A 51 8.89 1.90 -0.87
C ILE A 51 9.59 3.15 -1.42
N SER A 52 10.67 2.91 -2.14
CA SER A 52 11.39 4.00 -2.79
C SER A 52 10.56 4.58 -3.94
N PRO A 53 10.55 5.90 -4.17
CA PRO A 53 9.96 6.50 -5.37
C PRO A 53 10.46 5.86 -6.67
N TRP A 54 11.73 5.46 -6.71
CA TRP A 54 12.29 4.72 -7.85
C TRP A 54 11.66 3.33 -8.02
N ALA A 55 11.34 2.66 -6.92
CA ALA A 55 10.67 1.35 -6.96
C ALA A 55 9.23 1.49 -7.46
N ILE A 56 8.51 2.55 -7.08
CA ILE A 56 7.17 2.86 -7.60
C ILE A 56 7.23 3.06 -9.11
N LEU A 57 8.18 3.87 -9.60
CA LEU A 57 8.34 4.11 -11.03
C LEU A 57 8.69 2.82 -11.80
N VAL A 58 9.61 2.01 -11.28
CA VAL A 58 9.98 0.72 -11.90
C VAL A 58 8.81 -0.26 -11.91
N ASN A 59 7.96 -0.25 -10.89
CA ASN A 59 6.78 -1.11 -10.84
C ASN A 59 5.76 -0.76 -11.92
N GLN A 60 5.65 0.50 -12.36
CA GLN A 60 4.80 0.87 -13.50
C GLN A 60 5.21 0.13 -14.79
N PHE A 61 6.51 -0.16 -14.98
CA PHE A 61 6.98 -0.93 -16.14
C PHE A 61 6.77 -2.45 -16.02
N LYS A 62 6.38 -2.95 -14.84
CA LYS A 62 5.99 -4.35 -14.64
C LYS A 62 4.50 -4.59 -14.91
N ASP A 63 3.73 -3.51 -15.04
CA ASP A 63 2.32 -3.60 -15.35
C ASP A 63 2.13 -4.11 -16.80
N LEU A 64 1.28 -5.13 -16.94
CA LEU A 64 1.04 -5.78 -18.23
C LEU A 64 0.46 -4.79 -19.25
N MET A 65 -0.43 -3.89 -18.83
CA MET A 65 -1.05 -2.91 -19.71
C MET A 65 -0.01 -1.91 -20.21
N VAL A 66 0.86 -1.42 -19.32
CA VAL A 66 1.98 -0.53 -19.68
C VAL A 66 2.92 -1.22 -20.66
N LEU A 67 3.27 -2.49 -20.42
CA LEU A 67 4.11 -3.26 -21.34
C LEU A 67 3.49 -3.40 -22.74
N ILE A 68 2.19 -3.70 -22.81
CA ILE A 68 1.47 -3.78 -24.10
C ILE A 68 1.51 -2.42 -24.83
N LEU A 69 1.27 -1.32 -24.12
CA LEU A 69 1.30 0.01 -24.71
C LEU A 69 2.71 0.43 -25.16
N LEU A 70 3.75 0.04 -24.43
CA LEU A 70 5.14 0.27 -24.82
C LEU A 70 5.50 -0.53 -26.08
N ILE A 71 5.04 -1.78 -26.18
CA ILE A 71 5.21 -2.60 -27.40
C ILE A 71 4.46 -1.94 -28.58
N ALA A 72 3.21 -1.52 -28.39
CA ALA A 72 2.44 -0.84 -29.42
C ALA A 72 3.10 0.47 -29.88
N THR A 73 3.62 1.25 -28.93
CA THR A 73 4.42 2.45 -29.20
C THR A 73 5.65 2.12 -30.05
N GLY A 74 6.40 1.09 -29.67
CA GLY A 74 7.57 0.62 -30.41
C GLY A 74 7.24 0.14 -31.82
N ILE A 75 6.12 -0.57 -32.00
CA ILE A 75 5.63 -0.99 -33.33
C ILE A 75 5.25 0.24 -34.17
N ALA A 76 4.55 1.22 -33.60
CA ALA A 76 4.13 2.44 -34.31
C ALA A 76 5.34 3.25 -34.79
N PHE A 77 6.33 3.50 -33.92
CA PHE A 77 7.56 4.17 -34.31
C PHE A 77 8.40 3.33 -35.27
N GLY A 78 8.41 2.01 -35.12
CA GLY A 78 9.08 1.09 -36.03
C GLY A 78 8.50 1.12 -37.45
N SER A 79 7.17 1.09 -37.59
CA SER A 79 6.49 1.22 -38.88
C SER A 79 6.83 2.55 -39.55
N TRP A 80 6.71 3.65 -38.80
CA TRP A 80 7.06 4.99 -39.28
C TRP A 80 8.52 5.07 -39.75
N TRP A 81 9.47 4.47 -39.03
CA TRP A 81 10.88 4.43 -39.42
C TRP A 81 11.09 3.64 -40.72
N LEU A 82 10.42 2.49 -40.88
CA LEU A 82 10.52 1.65 -42.07
C LEU A 82 9.89 2.29 -43.31
N GLU A 83 8.86 3.12 -43.13
CA GLU A 83 8.20 3.89 -44.19
C GLU A 83 9.02 5.11 -44.65
N GLY A 84 10.23 5.31 -44.10
CA GLY A 84 11.14 6.37 -44.50
C GLY A 84 11.17 7.56 -43.56
N ALA A 85 10.55 7.45 -42.38
CA ALA A 85 10.47 8.52 -41.39
C ALA A 85 9.86 9.82 -41.94
N GLU A 86 8.95 9.69 -42.91
CA GLU A 86 8.25 10.82 -43.49
C GLU A 86 7.12 11.30 -42.56
N GLY A 87 7.03 12.61 -42.37
CA GLY A 87 6.02 13.20 -41.50
C GLY A 87 6.24 12.93 -40.00
N ILE A 88 5.21 13.22 -39.20
CA ILE A 88 5.23 13.08 -37.75
C ILE A 88 4.55 11.75 -37.38
N PRO A 89 5.15 10.88 -36.54
CA PRO A 89 4.54 9.64 -36.09
C PRO A 89 3.43 9.90 -35.06
N SER A 90 2.29 10.44 -35.50
CA SER A 90 1.18 10.86 -34.64
C SER A 90 0.69 9.76 -33.72
N ASP A 91 0.54 8.54 -34.25
CA ASP A 91 -0.03 7.42 -33.51
C ASP A 91 0.89 6.97 -32.38
N GLY A 92 2.20 6.86 -32.66
CA GLY A 92 3.21 6.56 -31.64
C GLY A 92 3.29 7.64 -30.56
N ILE A 93 3.17 8.92 -30.95
CA ILE A 93 3.19 10.04 -30.00
C ILE A 93 1.97 10.03 -29.08
N VAL A 94 0.77 9.77 -29.61
CA VAL A 94 -0.46 9.70 -28.81
C VAL A 94 -0.40 8.56 -27.80
N ILE A 95 0.03 7.36 -28.23
CA ILE A 95 0.16 6.21 -27.32
C ILE A 95 1.22 6.50 -26.25
N LEU A 96 2.37 7.06 -26.65
CA LEU A 96 3.42 7.45 -25.71
C LEU A 96 2.92 8.47 -24.68
N ALA A 97 2.14 9.47 -25.11
CA ALA A 97 1.56 10.46 -24.20
C ALA A 97 0.61 9.80 -23.19
N ILE A 98 -0.19 8.82 -23.60
CA ILE A 98 -1.06 8.05 -22.71
C ILE A 98 -0.23 7.26 -21.68
N VAL A 99 0.85 6.59 -22.11
CA VAL A 99 1.74 5.84 -21.22
C VAL A 99 2.37 6.75 -20.17
N VAL A 100 2.88 7.91 -20.60
CA VAL A 100 3.48 8.90 -19.70
C VAL A 100 2.44 9.45 -18.71
N ALA A 101 1.24 9.79 -19.18
CA ALA A 101 0.17 10.25 -18.31
C ALA A 101 -0.21 9.18 -17.26
N ASN A 102 -0.36 7.92 -17.69
CA ASN A 102 -0.65 6.82 -16.78
C ASN A 102 0.47 6.59 -15.76
N ALA A 103 1.73 6.65 -16.18
CA ALA A 103 2.87 6.52 -15.28
C ALA A 103 2.89 7.63 -14.22
N ILE A 104 2.61 8.88 -14.60
CA ILE A 104 2.54 10.02 -13.67
C ILE A 104 1.37 9.87 -12.69
N LEU A 105 0.18 9.54 -13.20
CA LEU A 105 -1.01 9.35 -12.38
C LEU A 105 -0.84 8.18 -11.41
N GLY A 106 -0.37 7.03 -11.90
CA GLY A 106 -0.11 5.84 -11.09
C GLY A 106 0.96 6.10 -10.03
N PHE A 107 2.08 6.74 -10.40
CA PHE A 107 3.11 7.14 -9.45
C PHE A 107 2.56 8.05 -8.35
N SER A 108 1.78 9.08 -8.73
CA SER A 108 1.19 10.02 -7.77
C SER A 108 0.20 9.33 -6.83
N GLN A 109 -0.64 8.44 -7.35
CA GLN A 109 -1.59 7.67 -6.55
C GLN A 109 -0.88 6.79 -5.51
N GLU A 110 0.14 6.05 -5.94
CA GLU A 110 0.85 5.12 -5.07
C GLU A 110 1.72 5.85 -4.04
N TYR A 111 2.39 6.94 -4.46
CA TYR A 111 3.17 7.78 -3.55
C TYR A 111 2.31 8.41 -2.45
N GLN A 112 1.11 8.90 -2.80
CA GLN A 112 0.19 9.48 -1.82
C GLN A 112 -0.39 8.42 -0.86
N ALA A 113 -0.68 7.21 -1.36
CA ALA A 113 -1.15 6.12 -0.53
C ALA A 113 -0.11 5.73 0.53
N GLU A 114 1.15 5.64 0.12
CA GLU A 114 2.25 5.34 1.03
C GLU A 114 2.46 6.42 2.10
N ARG A 115 2.43 7.70 1.71
CA ARG A 115 2.50 8.81 2.67
C ARG A 115 1.37 8.79 3.69
N THR A 116 0.17 8.46 3.24
CA THR A 116 -0.99 8.33 4.14
C THR A 116 -0.75 7.26 5.21
N ILE A 117 -0.15 6.12 4.83
CA ILE A 117 0.18 5.04 5.77
C ILE A 117 1.29 5.49 6.75
N GLU A 118 2.33 6.14 6.25
CA GLU A 118 3.39 6.69 7.12
C GLU A 118 2.86 7.72 8.12
N GLU A 119 1.91 8.56 7.71
CA GLU A 119 1.28 9.55 8.58
C GLU A 119 0.41 8.88 9.65
N LEU A 120 -0.38 7.86 9.29
CA LEU A 120 -1.15 7.07 10.25
C LEU A 120 -0.24 6.41 11.29
N GLN A 121 0.87 5.81 10.86
CA GLN A 121 1.85 5.19 11.76
C GLN A 121 2.48 6.19 12.74
N LYS A 122 2.67 7.46 12.36
CA LYS A 122 3.21 8.49 13.26
C LYS A 122 2.23 8.94 14.34
N SER A 123 0.94 8.66 14.18
CA SER A 123 -0.12 9.13 15.08
C SER A 123 -0.55 8.10 16.13
N THR A 124 0.05 6.91 16.16
CA THR A 124 -0.17 5.83 17.14
C THR A 124 1.14 5.46 17.81
#